data_AF-A0A1E1VZE3-F1
#
_entry.id   AF-A0A1E1VZE3-F1
#
_cell.length_a   1.000
_cell.length_b   1.000
_cell.length_c   1.000
_cell.angle_alpha   90.00
_cell.angle_beta   90.00
_cell.angle_gamma   90.00
#
_symmetry.space_group_name_H-M   'P 1'
#
loop_
_entity.id
_entity.type
_entity.pdbx_description
1 polymer ?
#
loop_
_entity_poly.entity_id
_entity_poly.type
_entity_poly.pdbx_seq_one_letter_code
_entity_poly.pdbx_strand_id
1 'polypeptide(L)'
;TEAIRRRDEEEQVFLDCPSMDNFINFQKANAKSKKELSKKKKSGWSRFCENLAPRTPISIIWKSFNRFRGSFSCNNCPSSNDSRIWLDDFLDKLAPPFVPSESCFPSSAPASPSYDPLDEPFSFDEISSILDGVKDSSPGIDGISYSFIKKLSDSSKLILLSIINKIYETGTVPDSWKH
;
A
#
# COMPACT_ATOMS: atom_id res chain seq x y z
N THR A 1 -3.13 0.29 -31.40
CA THR A 1 -4.55 0.52 -31.78
C THR A 1 -4.59 1.52 -32.90
N GLU A 2 -5.61 1.50 -33.74
CA GLU A 2 -5.77 2.43 -34.86
C GLU A 2 -5.62 3.90 -34.44
N ALA A 3 -6.15 4.28 -33.27
CA ALA A 3 -6.01 5.63 -32.73
C ALA A 3 -4.59 6.04 -32.32
N ILE A 4 -3.72 5.10 -31.94
CA ILE A 4 -2.29 5.38 -31.71
C ILE A 4 -1.60 5.61 -33.05
N ARG A 5 -1.78 4.70 -34.02
CA ARG A 5 -1.20 4.84 -35.36
C ARG A 5 -1.58 6.18 -35.99
N ARG A 6 -2.85 6.57 -35.89
CA ARG A 6 -3.33 7.85 -36.41
C ARG A 6 -2.73 9.06 -35.67
N ARG A 7 -2.52 8.97 -34.35
CA ARG A 7 -1.79 10.03 -33.62
C ARG A 7 -0.37 10.14 -34.14
N ASP A 8 0.31 9.02 -34.33
CA ASP A 8 1.72 8.98 -34.77
C ASP A 8 1.86 9.53 -36.19
N GLU A 9 0.93 9.21 -37.08
CA GLU A 9 0.87 9.74 -38.45
C GLU A 9 0.68 11.25 -38.48
N GLU A 10 -0.28 11.77 -37.71
CA GLU A 10 -0.56 13.22 -37.64
C GLU A 10 0.59 13.97 -36.92
N GLU A 11 1.31 13.31 -36.01
CA GLU A 11 2.54 13.82 -35.40
C GLU A 11 3.65 13.95 -36.43
N GLN A 12 3.88 12.93 -37.26
CA GLN A 12 4.87 13.00 -38.35
C GLN A 12 4.50 14.09 -39.37
N VAL A 13 3.24 14.19 -39.79
CA VAL A 13 2.78 15.24 -40.70
C VAL A 13 3.03 16.65 -40.13
N PHE A 14 2.84 16.83 -38.82
CA PHE A 14 3.15 18.10 -38.15
C PHE A 14 4.66 18.37 -38.09
N LEU A 15 5.49 17.35 -37.86
CA LEU A 15 6.95 17.50 -37.83
C LEU A 15 7.53 17.81 -39.21
N ASP A 16 6.99 17.18 -40.26
CA ASP A 16 7.41 17.38 -41.65
C ASP A 16 6.98 18.76 -42.19
N CYS A 17 5.79 19.23 -41.79
CA CYS A 17 5.26 20.53 -42.18
C CYS A 17 4.56 21.22 -40.99
N PRO A 18 5.31 22.05 -40.22
CA PRO A 18 4.78 22.72 -39.04
C PRO A 18 3.82 23.87 -39.40
N SER A 19 2.56 23.53 -39.64
CA SER A 19 1.47 24.50 -39.85
C SER A 19 0.49 24.48 -38.66
N MET A 20 -0.25 25.58 -38.48
CA MET A 20 -1.26 25.67 -37.44
C MET A 20 -2.37 24.61 -37.62
N ASP A 21 -2.77 24.34 -38.87
CA ASP A 21 -3.76 23.31 -39.18
C ASP A 21 -3.25 21.91 -38.84
N ASN A 22 -2.00 21.59 -39.17
CA ASN A 22 -1.38 20.32 -38.83
C ASN A 22 -1.24 20.13 -37.32
N PHE A 23 -0.89 21.20 -36.59
CA PHE A 23 -0.86 21.17 -35.13
C PHE A 23 -2.24 20.89 -34.52
N ILE A 24 -3.29 21.55 -35.04
CA ILE A 24 -4.67 21.31 -34.61
C ILE A 24 -5.10 19.87 -34.89
N ASN A 25 -4.73 19.31 -36.05
CA ASN A 25 -5.04 17.93 -36.42
C ASN A 25 -4.34 16.92 -35.52
N PHE A 26 -3.04 17.11 -35.25
CA PHE A 26 -2.29 16.32 -34.28
C PHE A 26 -2.92 16.39 -32.88
N GLN A 27 -3.27 17.58 -32.39
CA GLN A 27 -3.93 17.72 -31.08
C GLN A 27 -5.27 16.98 -31.01
N LYS A 28 -6.09 17.07 -32.06
CA LYS A 28 -7.35 16.32 -32.17
C LYS A 28 -7.11 14.81 -32.15
N ALA A 29 -6.11 14.31 -32.90
CA ALA A 29 -5.76 12.90 -32.94
C ALA A 29 -5.22 12.41 -31.57
N ASN A 30 -4.39 13.21 -30.91
CA ASN A 30 -3.87 12.94 -29.58
C ASN A 30 -5.00 12.88 -28.53
N ALA A 31 -5.93 13.84 -28.55
CA ALA A 31 -7.09 13.84 -27.66
C ALA A 31 -7.98 12.58 -27.86
N LYS A 32 -8.22 12.19 -29.11
CA LYS A 32 -8.96 10.95 -29.45
C LYS A 32 -8.23 9.71 -28.91
N SER A 33 -6.93 9.61 -29.14
CA SER A 33 -6.09 8.50 -28.67
C SER A 33 -6.13 8.39 -27.13
N LYS A 34 -5.89 9.50 -26.42
CA LYS A 34 -5.97 9.55 -24.95
C LYS A 34 -7.33 9.10 -24.42
N LYS A 35 -8.43 9.58 -25.03
CA LYS A 35 -9.79 9.20 -24.64
C LYS A 35 -10.04 7.70 -24.82
N GLU A 36 -9.63 7.13 -25.95
CA GLU A 36 -9.81 5.70 -26.23
C GLU A 36 -8.98 4.82 -25.29
N LEU A 37 -7.72 5.18 -25.06
CA LEU A 37 -6.83 4.47 -24.15
C LEU A 37 -7.35 4.52 -22.71
N SER A 38 -7.83 5.68 -22.25
CA SER A 38 -8.47 5.82 -20.94
C SER A 38 -9.72 4.95 -20.81
N LYS A 39 -10.57 4.91 -21.85
CA LYS A 39 -11.75 4.04 -21.88
C LYS A 39 -11.38 2.56 -21.79
N LYS A 40 -10.41 2.11 -22.59
CA LYS A 40 -9.92 0.72 -22.59
C LYS A 40 -9.28 0.36 -21.25
N LYS A 41 -8.50 1.27 -20.65
CA LYS A 41 -7.90 1.08 -19.32
C LYS A 41 -8.98 0.90 -18.25
N LYS A 42 -9.97 1.79 -18.20
CA LYS A 42 -11.08 1.71 -17.23
C LYS A 42 -11.84 0.40 -17.38
N SER A 43 -12.19 0.01 -18.61
CA SER A 43 -12.85 -1.27 -18.88
C SER A 43 -12.01 -2.47 -18.45
N GLY A 44 -10.70 -2.46 -18.72
CA GLY A 44 -9.79 -3.52 -18.28
C GLY A 44 -9.67 -3.61 -16.75
N TRP A 45 -9.67 -2.47 -16.06
CA TRP A 45 -9.67 -2.43 -14.59
C TRP A 45 -10.97 -2.98 -14.01
N SER A 46 -12.13 -2.50 -14.49
CA SER A 46 -13.44 -3.01 -14.08
C SER A 46 -13.55 -4.52 -14.28
N ARG A 47 -13.18 -5.02 -15.46
CA ARG A 47 -13.17 -6.45 -15.76
C ARG A 47 -12.25 -7.25 -14.82
N PHE A 48 -11.09 -6.70 -14.46
CA PHE A 48 -10.20 -7.35 -13.50
C PHE A 48 -10.83 -7.44 -12.11
N CYS A 49 -11.42 -6.35 -11.62
CA CYS A 49 -12.11 -6.32 -10.33
C CYS A 49 -13.32 -7.27 -10.29
N GLU A 50 -14.11 -7.33 -11.36
CA GLU A 50 -15.29 -8.20 -11.47
C GLU A 50 -14.95 -9.69 -11.49
N ASN A 51 -13.77 -10.06 -11.99
CA ASN A 51 -13.32 -11.45 -12.09
C ASN A 51 -12.31 -11.84 -10.98
N LEU A 52 -12.18 -11.02 -9.93
CA LEU A 52 -11.26 -11.31 -8.83
C LEU A 52 -11.81 -12.43 -7.95
N ALA A 53 -11.11 -13.56 -7.88
CA ALA A 53 -11.51 -14.70 -7.06
C ALA A 53 -10.85 -14.65 -5.67
N PRO A 54 -11.50 -15.17 -4.61
CA PRO A 54 -10.90 -15.24 -3.27
C PRO A 54 -9.60 -16.05 -3.21
N ARG A 55 -9.38 -16.95 -4.18
CA ARG A 55 -8.17 -17.78 -4.30
C ARG A 55 -7.12 -17.18 -5.24
N THR A 56 -7.31 -15.98 -5.77
CA THR A 56 -6.31 -15.32 -6.62
C THR A 56 -5.05 -15.03 -5.79
N PRO A 57 -3.86 -15.51 -6.20
CA PRO A 57 -2.64 -15.26 -5.44
C PRO A 57 -2.33 -13.77 -5.31
N ILE A 58 -1.92 -13.35 -4.12
CA ILE A 58 -1.62 -11.93 -3.79
C ILE A 58 -0.59 -11.30 -4.72
N SER A 59 0.35 -12.10 -5.25
CA SER A 59 1.35 -11.66 -6.22
C SER A 59 0.75 -11.23 -7.56
N ILE A 60 -0.32 -11.89 -8.00
CA ILE A 60 -1.07 -11.52 -9.22
C ILE A 60 -1.85 -10.24 -8.98
N ILE A 61 -2.45 -10.09 -7.79
CA ILE A 61 -3.16 -8.86 -7.39
C ILE A 61 -2.20 -7.67 -7.42
N TRP A 62 -1.04 -7.77 -6.77
CA TRP A 62 -0.03 -6.70 -6.76
C TRP A 62 0.54 -6.41 -8.15
N LYS A 63 0.81 -7.43 -8.97
CA LYS A 63 1.25 -7.24 -10.36
C LYS A 63 0.20 -6.48 -11.17
N SER A 64 -1.07 -6.86 -11.08
CA SER A 64 -2.17 -6.16 -11.74
C SER A 64 -2.32 -4.74 -11.22
N PHE A 65 -2.36 -4.55 -9.90
CA PHE A 65 -2.43 -3.24 -9.26
C PHE A 65 -1.32 -2.30 -9.75
N ASN A 66 -0.07 -2.77 -9.77
CA ASN A 66 1.06 -1.98 -10.24
C ASN A 66 0.99 -1.65 -11.74
N ARG A 67 0.51 -2.57 -12.58
CA ARG A 67 0.27 -2.32 -14.02
C ARG A 67 -0.75 -1.21 -14.24
N PHE A 68 -1.80 -1.12 -13.42
CA PHE A 68 -2.81 -0.08 -13.54
C PHE A 68 -2.39 1.25 -12.86
N ARG A 69 -1.62 1.17 -11.76
CA ARG A 69 -1.04 2.32 -11.04
C ARG A 69 0.01 3.08 -11.87
N GLY A 70 0.87 2.35 -12.60
CA GLY A 70 1.99 2.92 -13.35
C GLY A 70 1.61 3.80 -14.56
N SER A 71 0.34 3.80 -15.00
CA SER A 71 -0.08 4.67 -16.11
C SER A 71 -0.40 6.12 -15.70
N PHE A 72 -0.41 6.43 -14.40
CA PHE A 72 -0.53 7.81 -13.87
C PHE A 72 0.79 8.32 -13.26
N SER A 73 1.90 7.63 -13.48
CA SER A 73 3.21 8.17 -13.18
C SER A 73 3.53 9.29 -14.17
N CYS A 74 2.95 10.46 -13.92
CA CYS A 74 3.56 11.73 -14.29
C CYS A 74 4.78 11.94 -13.38
N ASN A 75 5.79 11.07 -13.51
CA ASN A 75 7.08 11.26 -12.83
C ASN A 75 7.89 12.41 -13.44
N ASN A 76 7.27 13.32 -14.20
CA ASN A 76 7.79 14.64 -14.54
C ASN A 76 6.66 15.49 -15.14
N CYS A 77 5.87 16.12 -14.27
CA CYS A 77 5.55 17.54 -14.39
C CYS A 77 5.19 18.05 -12.98
N PRO A 78 6.18 18.33 -12.12
CA PRO A 78 6.07 19.51 -11.30
C PRO A 78 6.07 20.68 -12.29
N SER A 79 4.93 21.34 -12.44
CA SER A 79 4.98 22.77 -12.75
C SER A 79 5.72 23.38 -11.55
N SER A 80 7.05 23.54 -11.68
CA SER A 80 7.99 23.92 -10.64
C SER A 80 8.27 22.87 -9.53
N ASN A 81 9.56 22.65 -9.21
CA ASN A 81 10.03 21.94 -8.01
C ASN A 81 9.75 22.73 -6.71
N ASP A 82 8.92 23.77 -6.78
CA ASP A 82 8.55 24.56 -5.62
C ASP A 82 7.59 23.76 -4.74
N SER A 83 8.08 23.37 -3.56
CA SER A 83 7.29 22.69 -2.55
C SER A 83 6.01 23.44 -2.22
N ARG A 84 5.99 24.78 -2.34
CA ARG A 84 4.84 25.62 -2.03
C ARG A 84 3.60 25.31 -2.88
N ILE A 85 3.78 24.78 -4.10
CA ILE A 85 2.66 24.57 -5.04
C ILE A 85 1.86 23.31 -4.69
N TRP A 86 2.51 22.28 -4.13
CA TRP A 86 1.85 21.00 -3.83
C TRP A 86 1.76 20.70 -2.33
N LEU A 87 2.49 21.44 -1.47
CA LEU A 87 2.55 21.17 -0.04
C LEU A 87 1.20 21.39 0.63
N ASP A 88 0.47 22.44 0.29
CA ASP A 88 -0.85 22.71 0.88
C ASP A 88 -1.84 21.59 0.54
N ASP A 89 -1.92 21.20 -0.73
CA ASP A 89 -2.72 20.06 -1.22
C ASP A 89 -2.35 18.72 -0.58
N PHE A 90 -1.09 18.56 -0.17
CA PHE A 90 -0.61 17.37 0.52
C PHE A 90 -0.92 17.41 2.01
N LEU A 91 -0.72 18.55 2.66
CA LEU A 91 -1.06 18.76 4.06
C LEU A 91 -2.57 18.61 4.28
N ASP A 92 -3.40 19.15 3.41
CA ASP A 92 -4.85 18.99 3.46
C ASP A 92 -5.29 17.51 3.33
N LYS A 93 -4.51 16.67 2.63
CA LYS A 93 -4.78 15.22 2.54
C LYS A 93 -4.29 14.45 3.75
N LEU A 94 -3.16 14.86 4.34
CA LEU A 94 -2.60 14.21 5.51
C LEU A 94 -3.35 14.54 6.79
N ALA A 95 -3.63 15.82 6.99
CA ALA A 95 -4.25 16.37 8.18
C ALA A 95 -5.06 17.61 7.77
N PRO A 96 -6.31 17.42 7.32
CA PRO A 96 -7.19 18.54 6.99
C PRO A 96 -7.22 19.53 8.16
N PRO A 97 -7.32 20.85 7.90
CA PRO A 97 -7.33 21.88 8.94
C PRO A 97 -8.53 21.78 9.90
N PHE A 98 -9.48 20.89 9.61
CA PHE A 98 -10.61 20.58 10.47
C PHE A 98 -10.31 19.37 11.35
N VAL A 99 -10.12 19.63 12.64
CA VAL A 99 -10.20 18.63 13.70
C VAL A 99 -11.65 18.64 14.22
N PRO A 100 -12.40 17.52 14.13
CA PRO A 100 -13.72 17.43 14.73
C PRO A 100 -13.64 17.76 16.23
N SER A 101 -14.58 18.55 16.74
CA SER A 101 -14.64 18.84 18.19
C SER A 101 -14.88 17.56 18.98
N GLU A 102 -14.55 17.54 20.28
CA GLU A 102 -14.77 16.37 21.14
C GLU A 102 -16.23 15.85 21.07
N SER A 103 -17.19 16.74 20.80
CA SER A 103 -18.60 16.43 20.61
C SER A 103 -18.95 15.73 19.29
N CYS A 104 -18.06 15.72 18.30
CA CYS A 104 -18.22 15.01 17.03
C CYS A 104 -17.70 13.58 17.07
N PHE A 105 -16.90 13.21 18.07
CA PHE A 105 -16.63 11.80 18.30
C PHE A 105 -17.92 11.15 18.79
N PRO A 106 -18.25 9.93 18.34
CA PRO A 106 -19.28 9.16 19.01
C PRO A 106 -18.91 9.12 20.48
N SER A 107 -19.77 9.67 21.34
CA SER A 107 -19.62 9.56 22.79
C SER A 107 -19.45 8.09 23.07
N SER A 108 -18.23 7.66 23.36
CA SER A 108 -17.94 6.34 23.88
C SER A 108 -18.55 6.31 25.26
N ALA A 109 -19.87 6.10 25.31
CA ALA A 109 -20.47 5.45 26.45
C ALA A 109 -19.55 4.26 26.74
N PRO A 110 -19.03 4.10 27.98
CA PRO A 110 -18.10 3.02 28.28
C PRO A 110 -18.75 1.75 27.80
N ALA A 111 -18.21 1.19 26.72
CA ALA A 111 -18.70 -0.05 26.17
C ALA A 111 -18.61 -1.03 27.35
N SER A 112 -19.74 -1.65 27.69
CA SER A 112 -19.76 -2.81 28.59
C SER A 112 -18.56 -3.69 28.23
N PRO A 113 -17.72 -4.11 29.19
CA PRO A 113 -16.43 -4.74 28.92
C PRO A 113 -16.64 -5.86 27.92
N SER A 114 -16.36 -5.55 26.65
CA SER A 114 -16.57 -6.49 25.57
C SER A 114 -15.32 -7.31 25.55
N TYR A 115 -15.46 -8.58 25.89
CA TYR A 115 -14.42 -9.57 25.71
C TYR A 115 -14.08 -9.60 24.22
N ASP A 116 -12.99 -8.94 23.82
CA ASP A 116 -12.44 -9.06 22.48
C ASP A 116 -11.52 -10.27 22.46
N PRO A 117 -11.77 -11.28 21.62
CA PRO A 117 -10.84 -12.40 21.46
C PRO A 117 -9.40 -11.98 21.12
N LEU A 118 -9.18 -10.75 20.64
CA LEU A 118 -7.87 -10.18 20.37
C LEU A 118 -7.12 -9.69 21.63
N ASP A 119 -7.82 -9.58 22.76
CA ASP A 119 -7.25 -9.17 24.05
C ASP A 119 -6.80 -10.39 24.90
N GLU A 120 -6.93 -11.60 24.37
CA GLU A 120 -6.49 -12.82 25.05
C GLU A 120 -4.96 -12.99 25.00
N PRO A 121 -4.36 -13.60 26.04
CA PRO A 121 -2.94 -13.95 26.03
C PRO A 121 -2.61 -14.87 24.85
N PHE A 122 -1.40 -14.72 24.32
CA PHE A 122 -0.94 -15.51 23.19
C PHE A 122 -0.92 -17.01 23.54
N SER A 123 -1.25 -17.83 22.55
CA SER A 123 -1.27 -19.28 22.61
C SER A 123 0.02 -19.90 22.08
N PHE A 124 0.25 -21.16 22.44
CA PHE A 124 1.39 -21.92 21.92
C PHE A 124 1.29 -22.17 20.40
N ASP A 125 0.07 -22.34 19.90
CA ASP A 125 -0.17 -22.58 18.47
C ASP A 125 0.18 -21.34 17.64
N GLU A 126 -0.07 -20.13 18.16
CA GLU A 126 0.33 -18.87 17.51
C GLU A 126 1.86 -18.75 17.43
N ILE A 127 2.57 -18.96 18.54
CA ILE A 127 4.04 -18.95 18.53
C ILE A 127 4.60 -20.00 17.57
N SER A 128 4.05 -21.21 17.58
CA SER A 128 4.49 -22.29 16.68
C SER A 128 4.28 -21.91 15.21
N SER A 129 3.11 -21.39 14.87
CA SER A 129 2.76 -20.95 13.52
C SER A 129 3.66 -19.81 13.03
N ILE A 130 4.00 -18.87 13.91
CA ILE A 130 4.90 -17.74 13.59
C ILE A 130 6.32 -18.26 13.31
N LEU A 131 6.85 -19.12 14.16
CA LEU A 131 8.22 -19.65 14.03
C LEU A 131 8.40 -20.51 12.77
N ASP A 132 7.34 -21.15 12.29
CA ASP A 132 7.37 -21.90 11.04
C ASP A 132 7.55 -20.99 9.82
N GLY A 133 6.90 -19.83 9.82
CA GLY A 133 6.94 -18.86 8.72
C GLY A 133 8.08 -17.84 8.77
N VAL A 134 8.72 -17.65 9.93
CA VAL A 134 9.74 -16.62 10.10
C VAL A 134 11.04 -16.97 9.35
N LYS A 135 11.61 -15.98 8.67
CA LYS A 135 12.95 -16.06 8.06
C LYS A 135 13.94 -15.33 8.94
N ASP A 136 15.19 -15.80 8.96
CA ASP A 136 16.25 -15.12 9.70
C ASP A 136 16.46 -13.69 9.21
N SER A 137 16.55 -12.77 10.16
CA SER A 137 17.12 -11.44 9.99
C SER A 137 18.53 -11.39 10.58
N SER A 138 19.25 -10.29 10.37
CA SER A 138 20.47 -10.02 11.13
C SER A 138 20.17 -10.04 12.63
N PRO A 139 20.97 -10.75 13.45
CA PRO A 139 20.75 -10.82 14.89
C PRO A 139 20.99 -9.46 15.55
N GLY A 140 20.38 -9.25 16.71
CA GLY A 140 20.60 -8.06 17.52
C GLY A 140 21.99 -8.03 18.17
N ILE A 141 22.20 -7.08 19.09
CA ILE A 141 23.42 -7.01 19.91
C ILE A 141 23.62 -8.25 20.80
N ASP A 142 22.53 -8.96 21.09
CA ASP A 142 22.50 -10.23 21.81
C ASP A 142 23.01 -11.42 21.00
N GLY A 143 23.15 -11.29 19.68
CA GLY A 143 23.56 -12.36 18.78
C GLY A 143 22.53 -13.47 18.59
N ILE A 144 21.27 -13.28 19.04
CA ILE A 144 20.23 -14.30 18.96
C ILE A 144 19.46 -14.14 17.64
N SER A 145 19.55 -15.16 16.77
CA SER A 145 18.79 -15.21 15.52
C SER A 145 17.47 -15.97 15.68
N TYR A 146 16.52 -15.76 14.77
CA TYR A 146 15.24 -16.47 14.80
C TYR A 146 15.41 -17.99 14.63
N SER A 147 16.42 -18.44 13.88
CA SER A 147 16.81 -19.83 13.76
C SER A 147 17.10 -20.50 15.10
N PHE A 148 17.63 -19.76 16.07
CA PHE A 148 17.92 -20.31 17.40
C PHE A 148 16.62 -20.53 18.15
N ILE A 149 15.72 -19.55 18.13
CA ILE A 149 14.39 -19.64 18.75
C ILE A 149 13.57 -20.78 18.11
N LYS A 150 13.65 -20.93 16.78
CA LYS A 150 12.96 -22.00 16.04
C LYS A 150 13.39 -23.40 16.48
N LYS A 151 14.68 -23.57 16.80
CA LYS A 151 15.29 -24.86 17.22
C LYS A 151 15.14 -25.16 18.71
N LEU A 152 14.56 -24.25 19.50
CA LEU A 152 14.29 -24.50 20.91
C LEU A 152 13.35 -25.70 21.09
N SER A 153 13.52 -26.41 22.21
CA SER A 153 12.56 -27.43 22.64
C SER A 153 11.20 -26.79 22.97
N ASP A 154 10.13 -27.57 22.88
CA ASP A 154 8.78 -27.05 23.16
C ASP A 154 8.65 -26.55 24.61
N SER A 155 9.33 -27.20 25.56
CA SER A 155 9.42 -26.71 26.94
C SER A 155 10.06 -25.31 27.03
N SER A 156 11.10 -25.04 26.24
CA SER A 156 11.75 -23.74 26.21
C SER A 156 10.89 -22.68 25.52
N LYS A 157 10.17 -23.07 24.46
CA LYS A 157 9.18 -22.20 23.79
C LYS A 157 8.02 -21.85 24.71
N LEU A 158 7.57 -22.78 25.56
CA LEU A 158 6.55 -22.52 26.59
C LEU A 158 7.02 -21.51 27.65
N ILE A 159 8.28 -21.61 28.07
CA ILE A 159 8.88 -20.61 28.97
C ILE A 159 8.92 -19.25 28.29
N LEU A 160 9.38 -19.18 27.04
CA LEU A 160 9.36 -17.93 26.26
C LEU A 160 7.95 -17.35 26.15
N LEU A 161 6.96 -18.18 25.82
CA LEU A 161 5.55 -17.77 25.76
C LEU A 161 5.08 -17.17 27.08
N SER A 162 5.39 -17.82 28.21
CA SER A 162 5.02 -17.32 29.55
C SER A 162 5.62 -15.95 29.86
N ILE A 163 6.85 -15.69 29.40
CA ILE A 163 7.50 -14.38 29.57
C ILE A 163 6.78 -13.33 28.71
N ILE A 164 6.46 -13.66 27.45
CA ILE A 164 5.77 -12.75 26.54
C ILE A 164 4.38 -12.40 27.06
N ASN A 165 3.58 -13.39 27.46
CA ASN A 165 2.25 -13.16 28.02
C ASN A 165 2.31 -12.35 29.31
N LYS A 166 3.32 -12.59 30.16
CA LYS A 166 3.52 -11.77 31.36
C LYS A 166 3.78 -10.31 31.01
N ILE A 167 4.63 -10.03 30.01
CA ILE A 167 4.90 -8.66 29.54
C ILE A 167 3.64 -8.02 28.95
N TYR A 168 2.85 -8.79 28.20
CA TYR A 168 1.60 -8.33 27.61
C TYR A 168 0.57 -7.93 28.69
N GLU A 169 0.37 -8.77 29.70
CA GLU A 169 -0.57 -8.52 30.80
C GLU A 169 -0.13 -7.36 31.70
N THR A 170 1.17 -7.26 32.00
CA THR A 170 1.67 -6.23 32.93
C THR A 170 2.00 -4.90 32.25
N GLY A 171 2.17 -4.90 30.93
CA GLY A 171 2.71 -3.77 30.16
C GLY A 171 4.14 -3.39 30.55
N THR A 172 4.84 -4.23 31.33
CA THR A 172 6.18 -3.93 31.86
C THR A 172 7.23 -4.79 31.18
N VAL A 173 8.04 -4.14 30.35
CA VAL A 173 9.19 -4.76 29.69
C VAL A 173 10.42 -4.69 30.60
N PRO A 174 11.25 -5.74 30.71
CA PRO A 174 12.52 -5.70 31.42
C PRO A 174 13.41 -4.56 30.93
N ASP A 175 14.08 -3.85 31.85
CA ASP A 175 14.92 -2.70 31.48
C ASP A 175 16.10 -3.08 30.58
N SER A 176 16.59 -4.32 30.65
CA SER A 176 17.61 -4.84 29.75
C SER A 176 17.18 -4.93 28.29
N TRP A 177 15.88 -4.89 28.01
CA TRP A 177 15.31 -4.91 26.66
C TRP A 177 14.94 -3.51 26.16
N LYS A 178 15.02 -2.50 27.03
CA LYS A 178 14.86 -1.09 26.67
C LYS A 178 16.23 -0.55 26.27
N HIS A 179 16.45 -0.40 24.97
CA HIS A 179 17.64 0.26 24.42
C HIS A 179 17.38 1.75 24.19
#